data_AF-A0A5M9HUK2-F1
#
_entry.id   AF-A0A5M9HUK2-F1
#
_cell.length_a   1.000
_cell.length_b   1.000
_cell.length_c   1.000
_cell.angle_alpha   90.00
_cell.angle_beta   90.00
_cell.angle_gamma   90.00
#
_symmetry.space_group_name_H-M   'P 1'
#
loop_
_entity.id
_entity.type
_entity.pdbx_description
1 polymer ?
#
loop_
_entity_poly.entity_id
_entity_poly.type
_entity_poly.pdbx_seq_one_letter_code
_entity_poly.pdbx_strand_id
1 'polypeptide(L)'
;MLGKLIKYDLKSAAKIFFLLHVIYLLICLVARFFYMDRLRFEEPVEPLVFSLILFVTLMTLLISALSIFTWMQVAFRFYRNLFSKEGYLSWTLPVSAPQHLWSKIISGYILMAADLLILSAGVLLLVTGDNVTSAYSMIADELENELGFSLGSFVCLLFITCLINCLCTVIMLYFSILVGQLFPSHRVLGAIAAYFITSFVVQILTMLLMLVFGFFPGYRGYSSAYGLDYTIRLLYMSLILMLIVTAIQYIAAHYIIKRKINLI
;
A
#
# COMPACT_ATOMS: atom_id res chain seq x y z
N MET A 1 7.48 8.71 26.59
CA MET A 1 7.16 9.87 25.72
C MET A 1 6.65 9.48 24.34
N LEU A 2 7.17 8.39 23.74
CA LEU A 2 6.78 7.90 22.40
C LEU A 2 5.26 7.78 22.16
N GLY A 3 4.51 7.21 23.10
CA GLY A 3 3.05 7.08 22.98
C GLY A 3 2.31 8.42 22.89
N LYS A 4 2.80 9.48 23.54
CA LYS A 4 2.22 10.83 23.42
C LYS A 4 2.45 11.39 22.02
N LEU A 5 3.66 11.22 21.46
CA LEU A 5 3.97 11.63 20.08
C LEU A 5 3.04 10.95 19.08
N ILE A 6 2.89 9.62 19.18
CA ILE A 6 2.02 8.83 18.30
C ILE A 6 0.56 9.30 18.43
N LYS A 7 0.05 9.48 19.66
CA LYS A 7 -1.32 9.90 19.93
C LYS A 7 -1.64 11.25 19.29
N TYR A 8 -0.80 12.26 19.53
CA TYR A 8 -1.04 13.61 19.00
C TYR A 8 -0.84 13.67 17.49
N ASP A 9 0.11 12.89 16.97
CA ASP A 9 0.29 12.75 15.54
C ASP A 9 -1.01 12.20 14.93
N LEU A 10 -1.48 11.02 15.33
CA LEU A 10 -2.71 10.41 14.80
C LEU A 10 -3.95 11.31 14.96
N LYS A 11 -4.08 11.99 16.10
CA LYS A 11 -5.19 12.94 16.34
C LYS A 11 -5.24 14.05 15.29
N SER A 12 -4.09 14.52 14.83
CA SER A 12 -4.02 15.54 13.77
C SER A 12 -4.45 15.02 12.39
N ALA A 13 -4.24 13.73 12.09
CA ALA A 13 -4.64 13.11 10.83
C ALA A 13 -6.12 12.68 10.80
N ALA A 14 -6.66 12.32 11.95
CA ALA A 14 -7.93 11.59 12.06
C ALA A 14 -9.11 12.27 11.35
N LYS A 15 -9.23 13.60 11.43
CA LYS A 15 -10.41 14.31 10.93
C LYS A 15 -10.62 14.14 9.42
N ILE A 16 -9.59 14.45 8.62
CA ILE A 16 -9.69 14.37 7.15
C ILE A 16 -9.66 12.91 6.70
N PHE A 17 -8.82 12.10 7.35
CA PHE A 17 -8.74 10.66 7.07
C PHE A 17 -10.11 10.00 7.22
N PHE A 18 -10.76 10.18 8.38
CA PHE A 18 -12.06 9.57 8.65
C PHE A 18 -13.15 10.08 7.71
N LEU A 19 -13.17 11.39 7.41
CA LEU A 19 -14.15 11.98 6.50
C LEU A 19 -14.13 11.30 5.12
N LEU A 20 -12.96 11.17 4.51
CA LEU A 20 -12.84 10.59 3.17
C LEU A 20 -13.18 9.09 3.15
N HIS A 21 -12.78 8.37 4.19
CA HIS A 21 -13.05 6.94 4.32
C HIS A 21 -14.53 6.62 4.59
N VAL A 22 -15.23 7.46 5.35
CA VAL A 22 -16.69 7.35 5.51
C VAL A 22 -17.40 7.59 4.19
N ILE A 23 -16.99 8.62 3.43
CA ILE A 23 -17.55 8.90 2.10
C ILE A 23 -17.34 7.71 1.16
N TYR A 24 -16.13 7.11 1.16
CA TYR A 24 -15.85 5.90 0.39
C TYR A 24 -16.80 4.74 0.74
N LEU A 25 -16.98 4.44 2.03
CA LEU A 25 -17.89 3.37 2.44
C LEU A 25 -19.35 3.65 2.04
N LEU A 26 -19.79 4.92 2.10
CA LEU A 26 -21.10 5.32 1.60
C LEU A 26 -21.23 5.09 0.08
N ILE A 27 -20.19 5.41 -0.70
CA ILE A 27 -20.15 5.13 -2.14
C ILE A 27 -20.23 3.62 -2.39
N CYS A 28 -19.48 2.80 -1.66
CA CYS A 28 -19.57 1.34 -1.76
C CYS A 28 -20.98 0.84 -1.43
N LEU A 29 -21.63 1.38 -0.40
CA LEU A 29 -22.99 1.01 -0.01
C LEU A 29 -24.01 1.40 -1.08
N VAL A 30 -23.91 2.61 -1.65
CA VAL A 30 -24.78 3.04 -2.75
C VAL A 30 -24.55 2.17 -3.98
N ALA A 31 -23.29 1.96 -4.37
CA ALA A 31 -22.93 1.08 -5.47
C ALA A 31 -23.41 -0.35 -5.25
N ARG A 32 -23.44 -0.83 -4.01
CA ARG A 32 -23.95 -2.14 -3.65
C ARG A 32 -25.43 -2.27 -4.02
N PHE A 33 -26.28 -1.41 -3.45
CA PHE A 33 -27.74 -1.52 -3.62
C PHE A 33 -28.23 -1.11 -5.01
N PHE A 34 -27.59 -0.12 -5.63
CA PHE A 34 -28.06 0.43 -6.91
C PHE A 34 -27.49 -0.29 -8.12
N TYR A 35 -26.32 -0.91 -8.00
CA TYR A 35 -25.65 -1.57 -9.11
C TYR A 35 -25.41 -3.06 -8.84
N MET A 36 -24.60 -3.41 -7.83
CA MET A 36 -24.18 -4.80 -7.62
C MET A 36 -25.35 -5.76 -7.37
N ASP A 37 -26.32 -5.42 -6.52
CA ASP A 37 -27.48 -6.28 -6.23
C ASP A 37 -28.43 -6.43 -7.44
N ARG A 38 -28.33 -5.54 -8.43
CA ARG A 38 -29.16 -5.58 -9.64
C ARG A 38 -28.52 -6.36 -10.78
N LEU A 39 -27.27 -6.79 -10.63
CA LEU A 39 -26.58 -7.58 -11.64
C LEU A 39 -27.20 -8.96 -11.76
N ARG A 40 -27.51 -9.35 -12.99
CA ARG A 40 -28.00 -10.67 -13.36
C ARG A 40 -26.93 -11.37 -14.19
N PHE A 41 -26.32 -12.39 -13.62
CA PHE A 41 -25.26 -13.16 -14.29
C PHE A 41 -25.79 -14.10 -15.40
N GLU A 42 -27.12 -14.12 -15.62
CA GLU A 42 -27.82 -14.88 -16.66
C GLU A 42 -28.05 -14.07 -17.95
N GLU A 43 -27.76 -12.76 -17.94
CA GLU A 43 -27.92 -11.86 -19.09
C GLU A 43 -26.87 -12.10 -20.19
N PRO A 44 -27.07 -11.58 -21.42
CA PRO A 44 -26.08 -11.70 -22.49
C PRO A 44 -24.69 -11.26 -22.04
N VAL A 45 -23.68 -12.07 -22.34
CA VAL A 45 -22.32 -11.93 -21.77
C VAL A 45 -21.70 -10.57 -22.10
N GLU A 46 -21.83 -10.10 -23.34
CA GLU A 46 -21.18 -8.86 -23.80
C GLU A 46 -21.58 -7.59 -23.01
N PRO A 47 -22.87 -7.22 -22.89
CA PRO A 47 -23.26 -6.02 -22.13
C PRO A 47 -22.96 -6.14 -20.64
N LEU A 48 -23.10 -7.34 -20.05
CA LEU A 48 -22.78 -7.60 -18.65
C LEU A 48 -21.28 -7.36 -18.37
N VAL A 49 -20.42 -7.95 -19.18
CA VAL A 49 -18.96 -7.84 -19.05
C VAL A 49 -18.52 -6.39 -19.24
N PHE A 50 -19.04 -5.68 -20.25
CA PHE A 50 -18.70 -4.27 -20.46
C PHE A 50 -19.07 -3.41 -19.25
N SER A 51 -20.28 -3.60 -18.71
CA SER A 51 -20.74 -2.86 -17.52
C SER A 51 -19.87 -3.16 -16.29
N LEU A 52 -19.52 -4.43 -16.07
CA LEU A 52 -18.63 -4.85 -14.98
C LEU A 52 -17.23 -4.25 -15.10
N ILE A 53 -16.64 -4.24 -16.29
CA ILE A 53 -15.32 -3.63 -16.52
C ILE A 53 -15.36 -2.13 -16.20
N LEU A 54 -16.39 -1.43 -16.67
CA LEU A 54 -16.54 0.00 -16.37
C LEU A 54 -16.68 0.23 -14.86
N PHE A 55 -17.50 -0.56 -14.18
CA PHE A 55 -17.67 -0.46 -12.74
C PHE A 55 -16.37 -0.71 -11.97
N VAL A 56 -15.67 -1.80 -12.28
CA VAL A 56 -14.40 -2.18 -11.62
C VAL A 56 -13.32 -1.13 -11.89
N THR A 57 -13.23 -0.59 -13.11
CA THR A 57 -12.28 0.48 -13.42
C THR A 57 -12.57 1.77 -12.63
N LEU A 58 -13.84 2.19 -12.51
CA LEU A 58 -14.18 3.34 -11.67
C LEU A 58 -13.86 3.11 -10.19
N MET A 59 -14.16 1.91 -9.66
CA MET A 59 -13.86 1.58 -8.26
C MET A 59 -12.36 1.49 -7.99
N THR A 60 -11.58 0.93 -8.91
CA THR A 60 -10.11 0.88 -8.78
C THR A 60 -9.48 2.28 -8.85
N LEU A 61 -10.01 3.19 -9.68
CA LEU A 61 -9.62 4.59 -9.68
C LEU A 61 -9.96 5.29 -8.36
N LEU A 62 -11.14 5.04 -7.78
CA LEU A 62 -11.52 5.58 -6.48
C LEU A 62 -10.60 5.08 -5.35
N ILE A 63 -10.37 3.77 -5.29
CA ILE A 63 -9.50 3.12 -4.30
C ILE A 63 -8.08 3.67 -4.42
N SER A 64 -7.53 3.73 -5.63
CA SER A 64 -6.18 4.27 -5.85
C SER A 64 -6.06 5.75 -5.48
N ALA A 65 -7.07 6.57 -5.79
CA ALA A 65 -7.08 7.98 -5.38
C ALA A 65 -7.05 8.15 -3.85
N LEU A 66 -7.80 7.33 -3.12
CA LEU A 66 -7.80 7.33 -1.65
C LEU A 66 -6.46 6.85 -1.06
N SER A 67 -5.91 5.76 -1.58
CA SER A 67 -4.60 5.27 -1.15
C SER A 67 -3.50 6.29 -1.41
N ILE A 68 -3.50 6.96 -2.58
CA ILE A 68 -2.57 8.05 -2.89
C ILE A 68 -2.76 9.21 -1.92
N PHE A 69 -4.01 9.59 -1.62
CA PHE A 69 -4.30 10.64 -0.64
C PHE A 69 -3.69 10.30 0.73
N THR A 70 -3.92 9.09 1.25
CA THR A 70 -3.38 8.69 2.55
C THR A 70 -1.85 8.64 2.52
N TRP A 71 -1.26 8.17 1.42
CA TRP A 71 0.19 8.15 1.22
C TRP A 71 0.79 9.56 1.25
N MET A 72 0.18 10.51 0.52
CA MET A 72 0.57 11.92 0.54
C MET A 72 0.37 12.55 1.93
N GLN A 73 -0.72 12.22 2.63
CA GLN A 73 -0.98 12.72 3.97
C GLN A 73 0.11 12.28 4.96
N VAL A 74 0.54 11.02 4.89
CA VAL A 74 1.67 10.49 5.68
C VAL A 74 2.97 11.24 5.33
N ALA A 75 3.23 11.44 4.04
CA ALA A 75 4.40 12.17 3.54
C ALA A 75 4.48 13.62 4.07
N PHE A 76 3.43 14.39 3.82
CA PHE A 76 3.38 15.79 4.21
C PHE A 76 3.46 15.95 5.71
N ARG A 77 2.85 15.05 6.48
CA ARG A 77 2.94 15.10 7.93
C ARG A 77 4.35 14.81 8.41
N PHE A 78 5.04 13.81 7.87
CA PHE A 78 6.44 13.58 8.22
C PHE A 78 7.32 14.80 7.91
N TYR A 79 7.20 15.34 6.70
CA TYR A 79 7.98 16.50 6.27
C TYR A 79 7.68 17.74 7.11
N ARG A 80 6.40 18.10 7.26
CA ARG A 80 5.99 19.33 7.94
C ARG A 80 6.34 19.28 9.43
N ASN A 81 6.07 18.16 10.10
CA ASN A 81 6.30 18.05 11.54
C ASN A 81 7.78 18.09 11.92
N LEU A 82 8.71 17.66 11.06
CA LEU A 82 10.14 17.56 11.40
C LEU A 82 11.03 18.59 10.71
N PHE A 83 10.67 19.05 9.49
CA PHE A 83 11.55 19.85 8.64
C PHE A 83 10.95 21.19 8.19
N SER A 84 9.72 21.53 8.60
CA SER A 84 9.14 22.85 8.37
C SER A 84 9.23 23.74 9.61
N LYS A 85 8.54 24.90 9.63
CA LYS A 85 8.44 25.79 10.79
C LYS A 85 7.94 25.08 12.06
N GLU A 86 7.05 24.10 11.91
CA GLU A 86 6.57 23.25 13.02
C GLU A 86 7.69 22.36 13.59
N GLY A 87 8.73 22.08 12.81
CA GLY A 87 9.88 21.27 13.19
C GLY A 87 10.64 21.82 14.39
N TYR A 88 10.76 23.16 14.52
CA TYR A 88 11.43 23.76 15.67
C TYR A 88 10.84 23.28 17.00
N LEU A 89 9.50 23.27 17.11
CA LEU A 89 8.82 22.77 18.30
C LEU A 89 9.07 21.27 18.51
N SER A 90 9.03 20.48 17.44
CA SER A 90 9.31 19.03 17.52
C SER A 90 10.71 18.75 18.08
N TRP A 91 11.72 19.53 17.68
CA TRP A 91 13.11 19.36 18.14
C TRP A 91 13.40 19.92 19.53
N THR A 92 12.54 20.79 20.07
CA THR A 92 12.64 21.25 21.46
C THR A 92 12.11 20.25 22.48
N LEU A 93 11.42 19.19 22.04
CA LEU A 93 10.96 18.14 22.95
C LEU A 93 12.16 17.33 23.48
N PRO A 94 12.16 16.89 24.75
CA PRO A 94 13.24 16.10 25.34
C PRO A 94 13.17 14.63 24.86
N VAL A 95 13.30 14.43 23.54
CA VAL A 95 13.12 13.18 22.81
C VAL A 95 14.26 13.06 21.80
N SER A 96 14.81 11.85 21.62
CA SER A 96 15.92 11.64 20.68
C SER A 96 15.44 11.58 19.22
N ALA A 97 16.31 11.93 18.26
CA ALA A 97 15.99 11.86 16.83
C ALA A 97 15.46 10.48 16.38
N PRO A 98 16.02 9.33 16.83
CA PRO A 98 15.43 8.02 16.54
C PRO A 98 14.04 7.81 17.12
N GLN A 99 13.73 8.39 18.29
CA GLN A 99 12.38 8.31 18.87
C GLN A 99 11.37 9.12 18.05
N HIS A 100 11.77 10.26 17.46
CA HIS A 100 10.94 10.96 16.48
C HIS A 100 10.66 10.10 15.24
N LEU A 101 11.70 9.47 14.68
CA LEU A 101 11.55 8.57 13.54
C LEU A 101 10.59 7.41 13.84
N TRP A 102 10.79 6.70 14.95
CA TRP A 102 9.91 5.60 15.37
C TRP A 102 8.47 6.05 15.61
N SER A 103 8.27 7.22 16.23
CA SER A 103 6.92 7.75 16.45
C SER A 103 6.17 7.95 15.13
N LYS A 104 6.89 8.39 14.09
CA LYS A 104 6.34 8.63 12.75
C LYS A 104 6.16 7.34 11.97
N ILE A 105 7.05 6.36 12.12
CA ILE A 105 6.92 5.05 11.47
C ILE A 105 5.66 4.36 11.99
N ILE A 106 5.47 4.33 13.31
CA ILE A 106 4.32 3.66 13.93
C ILE A 106 3.01 4.36 13.56
N SER A 107 2.95 5.69 13.67
CA SER A 107 1.74 6.45 13.30
C SER A 107 1.42 6.40 11.81
N GLY A 108 2.43 6.47 10.94
CA GLY A 108 2.29 6.30 9.49
C GLY A 108 1.80 4.90 9.12
N TYR A 109 2.35 3.87 9.76
CA TYR A 109 1.93 2.48 9.58
C TYR A 109 0.47 2.28 10.00
N ILE A 110 0.07 2.80 11.16
CA ILE A 110 -1.32 2.71 11.65
C ILE A 110 -2.30 3.33 10.64
N LEU A 111 -1.96 4.48 10.05
CA LEU A 111 -2.82 5.12 9.05
C LEU A 111 -2.90 4.32 7.75
N MET A 112 -1.76 3.82 7.25
CA MET A 112 -1.73 2.99 6.03
C MET A 112 -2.44 1.65 6.23
N ALA A 113 -2.30 1.03 7.40
CA ALA A 113 -3.01 -0.21 7.73
C ALA A 113 -4.51 0.03 7.89
N ALA A 114 -4.92 1.15 8.50
CA ALA A 114 -6.32 1.53 8.60
C ALA A 114 -6.93 1.83 7.21
N ASP A 115 -6.19 2.49 6.32
CA ASP A 115 -6.57 2.73 4.92
C ASP A 115 -6.83 1.39 4.22
N LEU A 116 -5.86 0.48 4.26
CA LEU A 116 -5.98 -0.87 3.68
C LEU A 116 -7.20 -1.63 4.24
N LEU A 117 -7.42 -1.59 5.56
CA LEU A 117 -8.55 -2.26 6.22
C LEU A 117 -9.91 -1.71 5.78
N ILE A 118 -10.03 -0.38 5.66
CA ILE A 118 -11.28 0.25 5.26
C ILE A 118 -11.55 0.02 3.77
N LEU A 119 -10.51 0.12 2.95
CA LEU A 119 -10.61 -0.15 1.51
C LEU A 119 -11.01 -1.61 1.25
N SER A 120 -10.38 -2.56 1.95
CA SER A 120 -10.73 -3.98 1.86
C SER A 120 -12.15 -4.26 2.37
N ALA A 121 -12.59 -3.61 3.46
CA ALA A 121 -13.97 -3.70 3.93
C ALA A 121 -14.98 -3.19 2.89
N GLY A 122 -14.67 -2.09 2.18
CA GLY A 122 -15.49 -1.59 1.08
C GLY A 122 -15.57 -2.55 -0.10
N VAL A 123 -14.46 -3.21 -0.45
CA VAL A 123 -14.45 -4.26 -1.48
C VAL A 123 -15.29 -5.46 -1.04
N LEU A 124 -15.12 -5.92 0.21
CA LEU A 124 -15.91 -7.02 0.76
C LEU A 124 -17.41 -6.71 0.73
N LEU A 125 -17.82 -5.50 1.11
CA LEU A 125 -19.20 -5.03 1.00
C LEU A 125 -19.79 -5.16 -0.42
N LEU A 126 -18.96 -4.98 -1.45
CA LEU A 126 -19.41 -5.07 -2.84
C LEU A 126 -19.55 -6.52 -3.31
N VAL A 127 -18.71 -7.45 -2.84
CA VAL A 127 -18.64 -8.82 -3.36
C VAL A 127 -19.42 -9.87 -2.55
N THR A 128 -19.89 -9.55 -1.33
CA THR A 128 -20.61 -10.50 -0.46
C THR A 128 -22.11 -10.61 -0.76
N GLY A 129 -22.53 -10.44 -2.01
CA GLY A 129 -23.95 -10.46 -2.41
C GLY A 129 -24.39 -11.80 -2.89
N ASP A 130 -25.63 -12.16 -2.59
CA ASP A 130 -26.17 -13.48 -2.93
C ASP A 130 -25.97 -13.79 -4.42
N ASN A 131 -26.16 -12.81 -5.29
CA ASN A 131 -25.93 -12.95 -6.73
C ASN A 131 -24.45 -13.17 -7.09
N VAL A 132 -23.52 -12.48 -6.43
CA VAL A 132 -22.07 -12.61 -6.67
C VAL A 132 -21.54 -13.91 -6.07
N THR A 133 -21.97 -14.27 -4.86
CA THR A 133 -21.55 -15.50 -4.17
C THR A 133 -22.15 -16.73 -4.84
N SER A 134 -23.39 -16.67 -5.33
CA SER A 134 -23.97 -17.74 -6.15
C SER A 134 -23.20 -17.91 -7.46
N ALA A 135 -22.90 -16.81 -8.16
CA ALA A 135 -22.11 -16.84 -9.39
C ALA A 135 -20.71 -17.42 -9.14
N TYR A 136 -20.06 -17.05 -8.03
CA TYR A 136 -18.79 -17.64 -7.61
C TYR A 136 -18.92 -19.15 -7.37
N SER A 137 -19.95 -19.60 -6.65
CA SER A 137 -20.11 -21.03 -6.33
C SER A 137 -20.23 -21.93 -7.55
N MET A 138 -20.72 -21.40 -8.68
CA MET A 138 -20.82 -22.15 -9.95
C MET A 138 -19.46 -22.42 -10.58
N ILE A 139 -18.46 -21.58 -10.31
CA ILE A 139 -17.10 -21.68 -10.90
C ILE A 139 -16.03 -21.94 -9.84
N ALA A 140 -16.42 -22.12 -8.58
CA ALA A 140 -15.49 -22.19 -7.46
C ALA A 140 -14.52 -23.36 -7.59
N ASP A 141 -14.99 -24.55 -7.96
CA ASP A 141 -14.13 -25.74 -8.11
C ASP A 141 -13.13 -25.56 -9.26
N GLU A 142 -13.57 -25.03 -10.40
CA GLU A 142 -12.68 -24.75 -11.54
C GLU A 142 -11.64 -23.69 -11.15
N LEU A 143 -12.07 -22.61 -10.50
CA LEU A 143 -11.17 -21.54 -10.07
C LEU A 143 -10.20 -22.00 -8.99
N GLU A 144 -10.63 -22.78 -8.01
CA GLU A 144 -9.76 -23.27 -6.92
C GLU A 144 -8.79 -24.34 -7.42
N ASN A 145 -9.18 -25.19 -8.37
CA ASN A 145 -8.27 -26.10 -9.07
C ASN A 145 -7.23 -25.33 -9.90
N GLU A 146 -7.67 -24.28 -10.61
CA GLU A 146 -6.79 -23.35 -11.34
C GLU A 146 -6.06 -22.37 -10.43
N LEU A 147 -6.33 -22.30 -9.12
CA LEU A 147 -5.55 -21.52 -8.15
C LEU A 147 -4.60 -22.40 -7.33
N GLY A 148 -4.88 -23.71 -7.25
CA GLY A 148 -4.18 -24.67 -6.39
C GLY A 148 -4.37 -24.39 -4.89
N PHE A 149 -5.24 -23.44 -4.56
CA PHE A 149 -5.56 -22.94 -3.22
C PHE A 149 -7.02 -22.54 -3.20
N SER A 150 -7.65 -22.61 -2.02
CA SER A 150 -8.94 -21.96 -1.85
C SER A 150 -8.80 -20.45 -2.04
N LEU A 151 -9.78 -19.82 -2.70
CA LEU A 151 -9.75 -18.38 -2.96
C LEU A 151 -9.59 -17.58 -1.66
N GLY A 152 -10.22 -18.03 -0.58
CA GLY A 152 -10.08 -17.42 0.74
C GLY A 152 -8.63 -17.42 1.25
N SER A 153 -7.89 -18.51 1.04
CA SER A 153 -6.48 -18.60 1.44
C SER A 153 -5.61 -17.65 0.61
N PHE A 154 -5.85 -17.59 -0.70
CA PHE A 154 -5.13 -16.68 -1.60
C PHE A 154 -5.38 -15.20 -1.25
N VAL A 155 -6.64 -14.83 -1.02
CA VAL A 155 -7.02 -13.47 -0.59
C VAL A 155 -6.40 -13.13 0.77
N CYS A 156 -6.39 -14.08 1.71
CA CYS A 156 -5.76 -13.89 3.01
C CYS A 156 -4.24 -13.64 2.88
N LEU A 157 -3.55 -14.45 2.07
CA LEU A 157 -2.12 -14.28 1.79
C LEU A 157 -1.83 -12.89 1.17
N LEU A 158 -2.60 -12.49 0.15
CA LEU A 158 -2.47 -11.17 -0.46
C LEU A 158 -2.69 -10.05 0.56
N PHE A 159 -3.71 -10.17 1.39
CA PHE A 159 -4.03 -9.19 2.41
C PHE A 159 -2.90 -9.03 3.43
N ILE A 160 -2.31 -10.13 3.89
CA ILE A 160 -1.15 -10.12 4.80
C ILE A 160 0.07 -9.46 4.12
N THR A 161 0.34 -9.79 2.85
CA THR A 161 1.43 -9.15 2.09
C THR A 161 1.20 -7.64 1.94
N CYS A 162 -0.02 -7.20 1.66
CA CYS A 162 -0.37 -5.78 1.62
C CYS A 162 -0.20 -5.09 2.99
N LEU A 163 -0.55 -5.76 4.09
CA LEU A 163 -0.34 -5.25 5.45
C LEU A 163 1.15 -5.04 5.76
N ILE A 164 2.01 -5.97 5.33
CA ILE A 164 3.47 -5.81 5.44
C ILE A 164 3.95 -4.66 4.53
N ASN A 165 3.32 -4.50 3.35
CA ASN A 165 3.63 -3.41 2.42
C ASN A 165 3.38 -2.02 2.98
N CYS A 166 2.35 -1.85 3.81
CA CYS A 166 2.11 -0.57 4.49
C CYS A 166 3.35 -0.09 5.24
N LEU A 167 4.05 -0.97 5.95
CA LEU A 167 5.26 -0.60 6.70
C LEU A 167 6.41 -0.24 5.77
N CYS A 168 6.63 -1.04 4.73
CA CYS A 168 7.72 -0.86 3.78
C CYS A 168 7.58 0.47 3.03
N THR A 169 6.35 0.79 2.61
CA THR A 169 6.04 2.05 1.91
C THR A 169 6.27 3.26 2.82
N VAL A 170 5.90 3.20 4.10
CA VAL A 170 6.17 4.28 5.07
C VAL A 170 7.67 4.51 5.25
N ILE A 171 8.45 3.44 5.40
CA ILE A 171 9.90 3.52 5.56
C ILE A 171 10.56 4.10 4.31
N MET A 172 10.18 3.62 3.12
CA MET A 172 10.67 4.12 1.84
C MET A 172 10.39 5.61 1.66
N LEU A 173 9.18 6.04 2.02
CA LEU A 173 8.76 7.43 1.96
C LEU A 173 9.65 8.29 2.86
N TYR A 174 9.81 7.90 4.13
CA TYR A 174 10.60 8.67 5.08
C TYR A 174 12.08 8.66 4.74
N PHE A 175 12.62 7.53 4.30
CA PHE A 175 13.97 7.44 3.76
C PHE A 175 14.18 8.47 2.64
N SER A 176 13.27 8.51 1.67
CA SER A 176 13.35 9.45 0.54
C SER A 176 13.32 10.91 1.02
N ILE A 177 12.43 11.25 1.97
CA ILE A 177 12.38 12.59 2.56
C ILE A 177 13.68 12.96 3.28
N LEU A 178 14.24 12.04 4.05
CA LEU A 178 15.49 12.23 4.80
C LEU A 178 16.68 12.43 3.86
N VAL A 179 16.78 11.63 2.79
CA VAL A 179 17.78 11.82 1.73
C VAL A 179 17.62 13.20 1.08
N GLY A 180 16.39 13.63 0.81
CA GLY A 180 16.11 14.98 0.31
C GLY A 180 16.66 16.09 1.21
N GLN A 181 16.65 15.89 2.54
CA GLN A 181 17.18 16.90 3.47
C GLN A 181 18.71 17.08 3.39
N LEU A 182 19.43 16.17 2.75
CA LEU A 182 20.87 16.30 2.53
C LEU A 182 21.21 17.35 1.46
N PHE A 183 20.22 17.79 0.65
CA PHE A 183 20.39 18.79 -0.39
C PHE A 183 19.94 20.19 0.11
N PRO A 184 20.87 21.14 0.36
CA PRO A 184 20.55 22.40 1.03
C PRO A 184 19.50 23.26 0.31
N SER A 185 19.59 23.37 -1.01
CA SER A 185 18.79 24.30 -1.83
C SER A 185 17.47 23.72 -2.32
N HIS A 186 17.37 22.39 -2.50
CA HIS A 186 16.23 21.75 -3.18
C HIS A 186 15.70 20.54 -2.42
N ARG A 187 15.47 20.69 -1.11
CA ARG A 187 15.11 19.59 -0.19
C ARG A 187 13.91 18.75 -0.66
N VAL A 188 12.87 19.40 -1.21
CA VAL A 188 11.67 18.72 -1.71
C VAL A 188 11.94 17.98 -3.02
N LEU A 189 12.59 18.63 -3.99
CA LEU A 189 12.95 17.98 -5.26
C LEU A 189 13.93 16.82 -5.02
N GLY A 190 14.87 16.98 -4.09
CA GLY A 190 15.79 15.91 -3.68
C GLY A 190 15.06 14.71 -3.09
N ALA A 191 13.99 14.92 -2.33
CA ALA A 191 13.17 13.83 -1.80
C ALA A 191 12.39 13.10 -2.91
N ILE A 192 11.82 13.86 -3.85
CA ILE A 192 11.11 13.31 -5.01
C ILE A 192 12.07 12.48 -5.88
N ALA A 193 13.24 13.04 -6.20
CA ALA A 193 14.29 12.36 -6.96
C ALA A 193 14.77 11.09 -6.24
N ALA A 194 15.00 11.15 -4.92
CA ALA A 194 15.39 9.99 -4.13
C ALA A 194 14.35 8.87 -4.19
N TYR A 195 13.04 9.21 -4.12
CA TYR A 195 11.98 8.22 -4.25
C TYR A 195 12.02 7.54 -5.63
N PHE A 196 12.05 8.31 -6.72
CA PHE A 196 12.07 7.75 -8.08
C PHE A 196 13.33 6.93 -8.36
N ILE A 197 14.51 7.41 -7.98
CA ILE A 197 15.78 6.69 -8.19
C ILE A 197 15.77 5.39 -7.40
N THR A 198 15.32 5.42 -6.14
CA THR A 198 15.25 4.22 -5.30
C THR A 198 14.25 3.21 -5.86
N SER A 199 13.05 3.65 -6.26
CA SER A 199 12.06 2.80 -6.93
C SER A 199 12.62 2.17 -8.19
N PHE A 200 13.31 2.95 -9.03
CA PHE A 200 13.92 2.48 -10.26
C PHE A 200 14.98 1.41 -10.00
N VAL A 201 15.87 1.63 -9.03
CA VAL A 201 16.89 0.66 -8.63
C VAL A 201 16.26 -0.64 -8.12
N VAL A 202 15.24 -0.53 -7.25
CA VAL A 202 14.50 -1.70 -6.75
C VAL A 202 13.83 -2.46 -7.89
N GLN A 203 13.26 -1.76 -8.87
CA GLN A 203 12.63 -2.39 -10.03
C GLN A 203 13.66 -3.15 -10.89
N ILE A 204 14.81 -2.55 -11.19
CA ILE A 204 15.89 -3.20 -11.93
C ILE A 204 16.41 -4.44 -11.18
N LEU A 205 16.63 -4.32 -9.87
CA LEU A 205 17.04 -5.45 -9.04
C LEU A 205 16.00 -6.58 -9.06
N THR A 206 14.72 -6.24 -8.95
CA THR A 206 13.63 -7.22 -9.02
C THR A 206 13.64 -7.95 -10.36
N MET A 207 13.76 -7.22 -11.48
CA MET A 207 13.83 -7.83 -12.81
C MET A 207 15.06 -8.75 -12.98
N LEU A 208 16.24 -8.33 -12.49
CA LEU A 208 17.45 -9.14 -12.55
C LEU A 208 17.31 -10.43 -11.71
N LEU A 209 16.75 -10.34 -10.51
CA LEU A 209 16.50 -11.52 -9.67
C LEU A 209 15.51 -12.46 -10.35
N MET A 210 14.43 -11.94 -10.94
CA MET A 210 13.51 -12.76 -11.72
C MET A 210 14.22 -13.50 -12.87
N LEU A 211 15.15 -12.85 -13.57
CA LEU A 211 15.94 -13.49 -14.62
C LEU A 211 16.85 -14.60 -14.06
N VAL A 212 17.64 -14.30 -13.01
CA VAL A 212 18.60 -15.24 -12.41
C VAL A 212 17.91 -16.48 -11.85
N PHE A 213 16.75 -16.31 -11.20
CA PHE A 213 15.98 -17.42 -10.63
C PHE A 213 15.05 -18.10 -11.65
N GLY A 214 15.04 -17.66 -12.92
CA GLY A 214 14.23 -18.25 -13.98
C GLY A 214 12.72 -17.98 -13.84
N PHE A 215 12.35 -16.94 -13.08
CA PHE A 215 10.99 -16.42 -12.93
C PHE A 215 10.67 -15.29 -13.91
N PHE A 216 11.43 -15.13 -15.00
CA PHE A 216 11.11 -14.09 -15.98
C PHE A 216 9.91 -14.52 -16.85
N PRO A 217 8.92 -13.62 -17.10
CA PRO A 217 7.76 -13.96 -17.93
C PRO A 217 8.21 -14.44 -19.32
N GLY A 218 7.81 -15.66 -19.71
CA GLY A 218 8.16 -16.26 -21.00
C GLY A 218 9.46 -17.08 -21.05
N TYR A 219 10.21 -17.20 -19.94
CA TYR A 219 11.45 -18.01 -19.88
C TYR A 219 11.20 -19.53 -19.81
N ARG A 220 10.11 -19.94 -19.13
CA ARG A 220 9.59 -21.31 -19.18
C ARG A 220 8.27 -21.24 -19.93
N GLY A 221 8.11 -22.02 -21.00
CA GLY A 221 6.87 -22.06 -21.78
C GLY A 221 5.66 -22.14 -20.85
N TYR A 222 4.75 -21.19 -20.98
CA TYR A 222 3.58 -21.06 -20.11
C TYR A 222 2.72 -22.32 -20.26
N SER A 223 2.82 -23.26 -19.33
CA SER A 223 1.80 -24.29 -19.15
C SER A 223 0.97 -23.88 -17.93
N SER A 224 -0.35 -24.09 -17.99
CA SER A 224 -1.29 -23.75 -16.91
C SER A 224 -0.87 -24.33 -15.55
N ALA A 225 -0.28 -25.53 -15.55
CA ALA A 225 0.27 -26.19 -14.36
C ALA A 225 1.47 -25.46 -13.72
N TYR A 226 2.19 -24.60 -14.46
CA TYR A 226 3.32 -23.83 -13.93
C TYR A 226 2.96 -22.39 -13.53
N GLY A 227 1.78 -21.87 -13.89
CA GLY A 227 1.41 -20.47 -13.66
C GLY A 227 1.21 -20.10 -12.18
N LEU A 228 0.77 -21.06 -11.36
CA LEU A 228 0.38 -20.83 -9.96
C LEU A 228 1.53 -20.99 -8.97
N ASP A 229 2.28 -22.08 -9.11
CA ASP A 229 3.57 -22.25 -8.41
C ASP A 229 4.49 -21.07 -8.71
N TYR A 230 4.47 -20.58 -9.96
CA TYR A 230 5.13 -19.34 -10.34
C TYR A 230 4.61 -18.11 -9.59
N THR A 231 3.29 -17.89 -9.56
CA THR A 231 2.68 -16.70 -8.92
C THR A 231 2.96 -16.65 -7.42
N ILE A 232 2.87 -17.78 -6.74
CA ILE A 232 3.14 -17.89 -5.30
C ILE A 232 4.63 -17.74 -5.00
N ARG A 233 5.51 -18.39 -5.77
CA ARG A 233 6.96 -18.20 -5.63
C ARG A 233 7.37 -16.76 -5.89
N LEU A 234 6.75 -16.10 -6.88
CA LEU A 234 6.98 -14.68 -7.16
C LEU A 234 6.56 -13.81 -5.98
N LEU A 235 5.41 -14.11 -5.35
CA LEU A 235 4.93 -13.41 -4.17
C LEU A 235 5.89 -13.59 -2.98
N TYR A 236 6.38 -14.81 -2.72
CA TYR A 236 7.38 -15.04 -1.66
C TYR A 236 8.71 -14.33 -1.94
N MET A 237 9.22 -14.41 -3.17
CA MET A 237 10.48 -13.76 -3.55
C MET A 237 10.39 -12.23 -3.46
N SER A 238 9.28 -11.65 -3.92
CA SER A 238 9.03 -10.21 -3.81
C SER A 238 8.92 -9.76 -2.36
N LEU A 239 8.26 -10.54 -1.50
CA LEU A 239 8.16 -10.27 -0.06
C LEU A 239 9.54 -10.27 0.62
N ILE A 240 10.38 -11.27 0.33
CA ILE A 240 11.75 -11.34 0.88
C ILE A 240 12.57 -10.13 0.43
N LEU A 241 12.57 -9.83 -0.87
CA LEU A 241 13.33 -8.71 -1.43
C LEU A 241 12.91 -7.38 -0.80
N MET A 242 11.61 -7.18 -0.68
CA MET A 242 11.00 -6.00 -0.08
C MET A 242 11.40 -5.81 1.39
N LEU A 243 11.42 -6.89 2.19
CA LEU A 243 11.88 -6.82 3.57
C LEU A 243 13.37 -6.45 3.67
N ILE A 244 14.21 -7.02 2.80
CA ILE A 244 15.64 -6.71 2.73
C ILE A 244 15.85 -5.23 2.38
N VAL A 245 15.19 -4.75 1.32
CA VAL A 245 15.28 -3.34 0.88
C VAL A 245 14.80 -2.41 1.99
N THR A 246 13.69 -2.75 2.65
CA THR A 246 13.14 -1.96 3.75
C THR A 246 14.09 -1.90 4.94
N ALA A 247 14.75 -3.01 5.28
CA ALA A 247 15.75 -3.03 6.35
C ALA A 247 16.95 -2.12 6.01
N ILE A 248 17.45 -2.16 4.78
CA ILE A 248 18.53 -1.29 4.31
C ILE A 248 18.11 0.19 4.37
N GLN A 249 16.92 0.51 3.85
CA GLN A 249 16.36 1.87 3.88
C GLN A 249 16.17 2.38 5.31
N TYR A 250 15.70 1.53 6.23
CA TYR A 250 15.56 1.89 7.63
C TYR A 250 16.91 2.19 8.29
N ILE A 251 17.93 1.35 8.07
CA ILE A 251 19.28 1.58 8.60
C ILE A 251 19.83 2.91 8.08
N ALA A 252 19.67 3.19 6.78
CA ALA A 252 20.09 4.44 6.18
C ALA A 252 19.32 5.65 6.75
N ALA A 253 18.00 5.55 6.87
CA ALA A 253 17.14 6.59 7.46
C ALA A 253 17.55 6.90 8.91
N HIS A 254 17.80 5.85 9.71
CA HIS A 254 18.25 5.97 11.09
C HIS A 254 19.62 6.66 11.18
N TYR A 255 20.55 6.32 10.30
CA TYR A 255 21.87 6.95 10.24
C TYR A 255 21.75 8.44 9.86
N ILE A 256 20.96 8.76 8.81
CA ILE A 256 20.78 10.12 8.33
C ILE A 256 20.20 11.01 9.43
N ILE A 257 19.08 10.60 10.04
CA ILE A 257 18.40 11.41 11.06
C ILE A 257 19.26 11.63 12.31
N LYS A 258 20.14 10.68 12.65
CA LYS A 258 20.99 10.76 13.83
C LYS A 258 22.26 11.59 13.62
N ARG A 259 22.85 11.57 12.42
CA ARG A 259 24.21 12.10 12.19
C ARG A 259 24.34 13.16 11.10
N LYS A 260 23.36 13.30 10.20
CA LYS A 260 23.54 14.09 8.97
C LYS A 260 22.56 15.25 8.83
N ILE A 261 21.46 15.26 9.57
CA ILE A 261 20.53 16.39 9.50
C ILE A 261 21.00 17.47 10.46
N ASN A 262 21.53 18.55 9.89
CA ASN A 262 21.75 19.81 10.61
C ASN A 262 20.37 20.42 10.88
N LEU A 263 19.81 20.11 12.04
CA LEU A 263 18.53 20.65 12.48
C LEU A 263 18.66 21.99 13.18
N ILE A 264 19.89 22.37 13.53
CA ILE A 264 20.39 23.70 13.89
C ILE A 264 21.86 23.73 13.48
#